data_AF-X1EY73-F1
#
_entry.id   AF-X1EY73-F1
#
_cell.length_a   1.000
_cell.length_b   1.000
_cell.length_c   1.000
_cell.angle_alpha   90.00
_cell.angle_beta   90.00
_cell.angle_gamma   90.00
#
_symmetry.space_group_name_H-M   'P 1'
#
loop_
_entity.id
_entity.type
_entity.pdbx_description
1 polymer ?
#
loop_
_entity_poly.entity_id
_entity_poly.type
_entity_poly.pdbx_seq_one_letter_code
_entity_poly.pdbx_strand_id
1 'polypeptide(L)' 'MEDGRIIDVIVEDYIDEHNCKVWADPGLKELILSVEGVSNIYLNNCNTCYAVFLDHRYDKELVAKEIIATIKCRKF' A
#
# COMPACT_ATOMS: atom_id res chain seq x y z
N MET A 1 15.59 16.00 1.51
CA MET A 1 14.42 15.33 2.10
C MET A 1 13.68 14.72 0.93
N GLU A 2 13.61 13.40 0.85
CA GLU A 2 12.88 12.71 -0.20
C GLU A 2 11.38 12.85 0.11
N ASP A 3 10.73 13.78 -0.59
CA ASP A 3 9.30 14.05 -0.48
C ASP A 3 8.52 12.84 -0.98
N GLY A 4 8.05 12.00 -0.05
CA GLY A 4 7.35 10.76 -0.37
C GLY A 4 6.05 11.00 -1.17
N ARG A 5 6.03 10.62 -2.45
CA ARG A 5 4.85 10.69 -3.32
C ARG A 5 4.31 9.29 -3.60
N ILE A 6 2.98 9.18 -3.66
CA ILE A 6 2.33 8.08 -4.39
C ILE A 6 2.51 8.37 -5.87
N ILE A 7 2.95 7.36 -6.60
CA ILE A 7 2.89 7.32 -8.06
C ILE A 7 1.54 6.71 -8.46
N ASP A 8 1.16 5.56 -7.87
CA ASP A 8 -0.09 4.88 -8.16
C ASP A 8 -0.48 3.85 -7.08
N VAL A 9 -1.73 3.39 -7.05
CA VAL A 9 -2.18 2.23 -6.27
C VAL A 9 -3.10 1.38 -7.15
N ILE A 10 -2.67 0.16 -7.45
CA ILE A 10 -3.43 -0.79 -8.26
C ILE A 10 -3.85 -1.96 -7.37
N VAL A 11 -5.16 -2.08 -7.17
CA VAL A 11 -5.74 -3.28 -6.59
C VAL A 11 -5.84 -4.30 -7.70
N GLU A 12 -5.06 -5.37 -7.60
CA GLU A 12 -5.09 -6.46 -8.56
C GLU A 12 -5.92 -7.60 -7.99
N ASP A 13 -6.92 -8.03 -8.74
CA ASP A 13 -7.73 -9.20 -8.40
C ASP A 13 -7.02 -10.45 -8.91
N TYR A 14 -5.93 -10.81 -8.24
CA TYR A 14 -5.38 -12.14 -8.41
C TYR A 14 -6.26 -13.14 -7.66
N ILE A 15 -6.80 -14.07 -8.44
CA ILE A 15 -7.54 -15.23 -7.97
C ILE A 15 -6.70 -15.88 -6.85
N ASP A 16 -7.25 -15.92 -5.64
CA ASP A 16 -6.68 -16.44 -4.37
C ASP A 16 -5.73 -15.56 -3.53
N GLU A 17 -5.37 -14.34 -3.94
CA GLU A 17 -4.51 -13.49 -3.11
C GLU A 17 -5.24 -12.21 -2.64
N HIS A 18 -5.47 -12.09 -1.33
CA HIS A 18 -5.89 -10.82 -0.71
C HIS A 18 -4.68 -9.87 -0.68
N ASN A 19 -4.33 -9.29 -1.83
CA ASN A 19 -3.25 -8.33 -1.93
C ASN A 19 -3.58 -7.15 -2.87
N CYS A 20 -2.78 -6.10 -2.80
CA CYS A 20 -2.75 -5.04 -3.78
C CYS A 20 -1.30 -4.60 -4.02
N LYS A 21 -1.06 -3.91 -5.13
CA LYS A 21 0.22 -3.27 -5.39
C LYS A 21 0.11 -1.77 -5.16
N VAL A 22 1.09 -1.22 -4.48
CA VAL A 22 1.18 0.21 -4.17
C VAL A 22 2.48 0.75 -4.74
N TRP A 23 2.41 1.70 -5.66
CA TRP A 23 3.57 2.36 -6.24
C TRP A 23 3.81 3.68 -5.51
N ALA A 24 4.82 3.70 -4.66
CA ALA A 24 5.13 4.83 -3.81
C ALA A 24 6.62 4.87 -3.50
N ASP A 25 7.10 6.02 -3.05
CA ASP A 25 8.51 6.19 -2.70
C ASP A 25 8.96 5.25 -1.55
N PRO A 26 10.25 4.82 -1.54
CA PRO A 26 10.80 3.88 -0.56
C PRO A 26 10.51 4.21 0.92
N GLY A 27 10.39 5.50 1.25
CA GLY A 27 10.12 6.00 2.60
C GLY A 27 8.69 5.80 3.11
N LEU A 28 7.77 5.31 2.27
CA LEU A 28 6.35 5.14 2.61
C LEU A 28 6.02 3.75 3.17
N LYS A 29 7.01 2.85 3.23
CA LYS A 29 6.88 1.48 3.73
C LYS A 29 6.12 1.41 5.07
N GLU A 30 6.65 2.07 6.11
CA GLU A 30 6.09 2.04 7.46
C GLU A 30 4.71 2.70 7.55
N LEU A 31 4.42 3.65 6.65
CA LEU A 31 3.12 4.29 6.58
C LEU A 31 2.06 3.34 6.02
N ILE A 32 2.38 2.61 4.95
CA ILE A 32 1.48 1.60 4.38
C ILE A 32 1.21 0.49 5.40
N LEU A 33 2.24 0.03 6.12
CA LEU A 33 2.12 -0.93 7.22
C LEU A 33 1.20 -0.48 8.36
N SER A 34 1.04 0.83 8.56
CA SER A 34 0.21 1.37 9.65
C SER A 34 -1.30 1.33 9.37
N VAL A 35 -1.69 1.04 8.12
CA VAL A 35 -3.10 1.00 7.71
C VAL A 35 -3.76 -0.26 8.25
N GLU A 36 -4.90 -0.09 8.92
CA GLU A 36 -5.67 -1.22 9.44
C GLU A 36 -6.11 -2.14 8.30
N GLY A 37 -5.91 -3.45 8.49
CA GLY A 37 -6.15 -4.45 7.45
C GLY A 37 -4.94 -4.75 6.56
N VAL A 38 -3.83 -4.01 6.67
CA VAL A 38 -2.55 -4.43 6.09
C VAL A 38 -1.86 -5.42 7.03
N SER A 39 -1.56 -6.61 6.52
CA SER A 39 -0.94 -7.69 7.30
C SER A 39 0.58 -7.77 7.07
N ASN A 40 1.04 -7.51 5.85
CA ASN A 40 2.44 -7.58 5.50
C ASN A 40 2.71 -6.77 4.22
N ILE A 41 3.95 -6.33 4.01
CA ILE A 41 4.36 -5.67 2.77
C ILE A 41 5.73 -6.15 2.32
N TYR A 42 5.87 -6.36 1.01
CA TYR A 42 7.13 -6.70 0.37
C TYR A 42 7.49 -5.63 -0.64
N LEU A 43 8.71 -5.11 -0.54
CA LEU A 43 9.26 -4.21 -1.54
C LEU A 43 9.71 -5.05 -2.75
N ASN A 44 9.16 -4.76 -3.92
CA ASN A 44 9.62 -5.35 -5.16
C ASN A 44 10.94 -4.67 -5.61
N ASN A 45 11.76 -5.36 -6.39
CA ASN A 45 13.12 -4.95 -6.80
C ASN A 45 13.20 -3.59 -7.52
N CYS A 46 12.06 -2.96 -7.87
CA CYS A 46 11.99 -1.63 -8.48
C CYS A 46 12.05 -0.47 -7.46
N ASN A 47 12.26 -0.72 -6.17
CA ASN A 47 12.31 0.26 -5.05
C ASN A 47 11.10 1.18 -4.88
N THR A 48 10.08 1.04 -5.73
CA THR A 48 8.93 1.95 -5.80
C THR A 48 7.61 1.21 -5.86
N CYS A 49 7.62 -0.13 -5.77
CA CYS A 49 6.43 -0.96 -5.83
C CYS A 49 6.40 -1.88 -4.61
N TYR A 50 5.33 -1.76 -3.82
CA TYR A 50 5.04 -2.59 -2.66
C TYR A 50 3.96 -3.60 -3.02
N ALA A 51 4.23 -4.88 -2.81
CA ALA A 51 3.18 -5.89 -2.72
C ALA A 51 2.63 -5.88 -1.29
N VAL A 52 1.38 -5.45 -1.13
CA VAL A 52 0.71 -5.25 0.15
C VAL A 52 -0.28 -6.38 0.36
N PHE A 53 -0.04 -7.19 1.39
CA PHE A 53 -0.92 -8.29 1.78
C PHE A 53 -1.95 -7.78 2.77
N LEU A 54 -3.21 -8.09 2.49
CA LEU A 54 -4.35 -7.65 3.25
C LEU A 54 -4.87 -8.80 4.11
N ASP A 55 -5.33 -8.46 5.32
CA ASP A 55 -6.03 -9.40 6.17
C ASP A 55 -7.41 -9.70 5.56
N HIS A 56 -7.71 -10.98 5.38
CA HIS A 56 -8.95 -11.47 4.75
C HIS A 56 -10.24 -11.07 5.48
N ARG A 57 -10.14 -10.56 6.72
CA ARG A 57 -11.28 -10.04 7.48
C ARG A 57 -11.73 -8.66 7.01
N TYR A 58 -10.90 -7.96 6.23
CA TYR A 58 -11.17 -6.61 5.75
C TYR A 58 -11.54 -6.61 4.27
N ASP A 59 -12.41 -5.66 3.90
CA ASP A 59 -12.71 -5.40 2.49
C ASP A 59 -11.48 -4.82 1.78
N LYS A 60 -11.02 -5.52 0.73
CA LYS A 60 -9.80 -5.16 0.00
C LYS A 60 -9.86 -3.76 -0.63
N GLU A 61 -11.03 -3.36 -1.15
CA GLU A 61 -11.18 -2.07 -1.81
C GLU A 61 -11.16 -0.94 -0.79
N LEU A 62 -11.77 -1.16 0.37
CA LEU A 62 -11.73 -0.22 1.48
C LEU A 62 -10.29 -0.03 1.97
N VAL A 63 -9.56 -1.12 2.24
CA VAL A 63 -8.17 -1.01 2.72
C VAL A 63 -7.28 -0.31 1.69
N ALA A 64 -7.45 -0.60 0.39
CA ALA A 64 -6.72 0.11 -0.66
C ALA A 64 -7.02 1.63 -0.69
N LYS A 65 -8.28 2.03 -0.49
CA LYS A 65 -8.66 3.45 -0.37
C LYS A 65 -8.06 4.10 0.88
N GLU A 66 -8.02 3.38 2.01
CA GLU A 66 -7.39 3.84 3.25
C GLU A 66 -5.88 4.02 3.10
N ILE A 67 -5.19 3.16 2.35
CA ILE A 67 -3.77 3.33 2.00
C ILE A 67 -3.56 4.64 1.23
N ILE A 68 -4.37 4.87 0.20
CA ILE A 68 -4.32 6.11 -0.60
C ILE A 68 -4.57 7.33 0.29
N ALA A 69 -5.60 7.28 1.13
CA ALA A 69 -5.97 8.36 2.03
C ALA A 69 -4.87 8.65 3.05
N THR A 70 -4.32 7.62 3.68
CA THR A 70 -3.26 7.73 4.68
C THR A 70 -2.02 8.43 4.13
N ILE A 71 -1.60 8.07 2.92
CA ILE A 71 -0.45 8.71 2.27
C ILE A 71 -0.77 10.15 1.84
N LYS A 72 -1.96 10.40 1.27
CA LYS A 72 -2.37 11.76 0.86
C LYS A 72 -2.57 12.71 2.04
N CYS A 73 -3.01 12.21 3.19
CA CYS A 73 -3.28 12.99 4.39
C CYS A 73 -2.02 13.27 5.22
N ARG A 74 -0.90 12.57 4.97
CA ARG A 74 0.39 13.01 5.50
C ARG A 74 0.77 14.33 4.83
N LYS A 75 0.66 15.42 5.60
CA LYS A 75 1.37 16.66 5.31
C LYS A 75 2.86 16.38 5.48
N PHE A 76 3.62 16.46 4.39
CA PHE A 76 5.08 16.60 4.42
C PHE A 76 5.44 18.04 4.81
#